data_AF-A0A3D3CKW8-F1
#
_entry.id   AF-A0A3D3CKW8-F1
#
_cell.length_a   1.000
_cell.length_b   1.000
_cell.length_c   1.000
_cell.angle_alpha   90.00
_cell.angle_beta   90.00
_cell.angle_gamma   90.00
#
_symmetry.space_group_name_H-M   'P 1'
#
loop_
_entity.id
_entity.type
_entity.pdbx_description
1 polymer ?
#
loop_
_entity_poly.entity_id
_entity_poly.type
_entity_poly.pdbx_seq_one_letter_code
_entity_poly.pdbx_strand_id
1 'polypeptide(L)'
;MCRTAALLLTLALLCAPWRAEGALKIASPAGYPLALVLEHEHGRISDAYLRHPGGVEDIEGLDGLLFAGTKRVARPFADGDRERDLVWSLRFRNPATGENLLLWVTALSTLSQGWLDLAPTAPTAWDTVPYRVSVPPDLFLSISPSVPGYGDTQPMGGKDVFSFVYVMELTKDGPTFILAPEVYRQLLLLTNLLRAGEPDPALRVRYVAMHDDYERIAGGQMPSRDAVMNFSWKRLLSFQWGPVRPLRVPSGP
;
A
#
# COMPACT_ATOMS: atom_id res chain seq x y z
N MET A 1 16.58 52.63 33.15
CA MET A 1 15.57 52.06 32.22
C MET A 1 16.12 50.95 31.31
N CYS A 2 17.44 50.72 31.19
CA CYS A 2 17.99 49.64 30.34
C CYS A 2 17.89 48.20 30.89
N ARG A 3 17.78 48.00 32.21
CA ARG A 3 17.82 46.65 32.81
C ARG A 3 16.53 45.85 32.62
N THR A 4 15.37 46.51 32.57
CA THR A 4 14.07 45.88 32.33
C THR A 4 13.89 45.46 30.87
N ALA A 5 14.40 46.25 29.91
CA ALA A 5 14.38 45.89 28.49
C ALA A 5 15.25 44.66 28.18
N ALA A 6 16.42 44.53 28.83
CA ALA A 6 17.29 43.36 28.68
C ALA A 6 16.67 42.08 29.27
N LEU A 7 15.94 42.18 30.38
CA LEU A 7 15.25 41.05 31.02
C LEU A 7 14.05 40.57 30.19
N LEU A 8 13.30 41.49 29.58
CA LEU A 8 12.19 41.17 28.69
C LEU A 8 12.66 40.54 27.37
N LEU A 9 13.80 40.97 26.82
CA LEU A 9 14.37 40.38 25.60
C LEU A 9 14.91 38.95 25.84
N THR A 10 15.52 38.71 27.00
CA THR A 10 15.97 37.36 27.39
C THR A 10 14.81 36.43 27.71
N LEU A 11 13.74 36.91 28.33
CA LEU A 11 12.53 36.12 28.56
C LEU A 11 11.78 35.81 27.26
N ALA A 12 11.75 36.74 26.30
CA ALA A 12 11.16 36.52 24.97
C ALA A 12 11.95 35.52 24.11
N LEU A 13 13.28 35.45 24.27
CA LEU A 13 14.13 34.43 23.63
C LEU A 13 14.02 33.06 24.31
N LEU A 14 13.72 33.01 25.61
CA LEU A 14 13.48 31.76 26.36
C LEU A 14 12.06 31.19 26.16
N CYS A 15 11.09 32.03 25.79
CA CYS A 15 9.72 31.62 25.46
C CYS A 15 9.48 31.48 23.94
N ALA A 16 10.49 31.72 23.10
CA ALA A 16 10.40 31.35 21.70
C ALA A 16 10.33 29.81 21.62
N PRO A 17 9.28 29.22 21.04
CA PRO A 17 9.25 27.78 20.80
C PRO A 17 10.25 27.46 19.68
N TRP A 18 11.54 27.44 20.02
CA TRP A 18 12.59 26.89 19.17
C TRP A 18 12.53 25.37 19.27
N ARG A 19 11.68 24.81 18.40
CA ARG A 19 11.93 23.65 17.54
C ARG A 19 10.58 23.25 16.97
N ALA A 20 10.32 23.60 15.71
CA ALA A 20 9.56 22.67 14.90
C ALA A 20 10.44 21.41 14.83
N GLU A 21 10.11 20.39 15.63
CA GLU A 21 10.74 19.08 15.52
C GLU A 21 10.30 18.48 14.19
N GLY A 22 11.01 18.87 13.13
CA GLY A 22 11.04 18.18 11.85
C GLY A 22 11.58 16.78 12.10
N ALA A 23 10.71 15.78 12.22
CA ALA A 23 11.15 14.41 12.48
C ALA A 23 11.31 13.67 11.14
N LEU A 24 12.55 13.47 10.69
CA LEU A 24 12.83 12.69 9.49
C LEU A 24 12.62 11.20 9.77
N LYS A 25 11.84 10.52 8.92
CA LYS A 25 11.73 9.06 8.91
C LYS A 25 12.20 8.50 7.59
N ILE A 26 13.06 7.50 7.65
CA ILE A 26 13.57 6.78 6.47
C ILE A 26 13.15 5.33 6.59
N ALA A 27 12.52 4.81 5.55
CA ALA A 27 12.17 3.41 5.43
C ALA A 27 12.81 2.84 4.17
N SER A 28 13.49 1.68 4.28
CA SER A 28 14.16 1.03 3.16
C SER A 28 13.87 -0.47 3.18
N PRO A 29 13.52 -1.07 2.03
CA PRO A 29 13.43 -2.52 1.93
C PRO A 29 14.84 -3.12 1.86
N ALA A 30 15.10 -4.15 2.67
CA ALA A 30 16.40 -4.82 2.68
C ALA A 30 16.75 -5.36 1.28
N GLY A 31 17.97 -5.12 0.82
CA GLY A 31 18.49 -5.63 -0.45
C GLY A 31 18.11 -4.83 -1.70
N TYR A 32 17.42 -3.70 -1.56
CA TYR A 32 17.09 -2.82 -2.69
C TYR A 32 17.64 -1.42 -2.45
N PRO A 33 18.12 -0.74 -3.50
CA PRO A 33 18.69 0.59 -3.37
C PRO A 33 17.59 1.67 -3.36
N LEU A 34 16.49 1.41 -2.65
CA LEU A 34 15.34 2.30 -2.54
C LEU A 34 15.18 2.77 -1.09
N ALA A 35 14.82 4.04 -0.91
CA ALA A 35 14.47 4.58 0.39
C ALA A 35 13.30 5.55 0.27
N LEU A 36 12.26 5.32 1.06
CA LEU A 36 11.20 6.29 1.30
C LEU A 36 11.66 7.22 2.41
N VAL A 37 11.73 8.50 2.12
CA VAL A 37 12.11 9.56 3.06
C VAL A 37 10.87 10.40 3.34
N LEU A 38 10.49 10.53 4.60
CA LEU A 38 9.31 11.26 5.05
C LEU A 38 9.77 12.35 6.02
N GLU A 39 9.49 13.60 5.67
CA GLU A 39 9.65 14.73 6.57
C GLU A 39 8.36 14.93 7.34
N HIS A 40 8.47 15.12 8.66
CA HIS A 40 7.30 15.30 9.50
C HIS A 40 7.30 16.65 10.19
N GLU A 41 6.20 17.39 10.06
CA GLU A 41 5.88 18.55 10.88
C GLU A 41 4.66 18.27 11.76
N HIS A 42 4.78 18.54 13.05
CA HIS A 42 3.68 18.33 14.01
C HIS A 42 3.10 16.89 13.96
N GLY A 43 3.97 15.91 13.74
CA GLY A 43 3.63 14.48 13.64
C GLY A 43 2.99 14.04 12.31
N ARG A 44 2.72 14.98 11.40
CA ARG A 44 2.16 14.73 10.07
C ARG A 44 3.25 14.86 9.02
N ILE A 45 3.10 14.16 7.90
CA ILE A 45 4.03 14.28 6.79
C ILE A 45 3.89 15.68 6.18
N SER A 46 4.97 16.43 6.08
CA SER A 46 5.03 17.69 5.34
C SER A 46 5.47 17.46 3.90
N ASP A 47 6.44 16.56 3.73
CA ASP A 47 7.04 16.23 2.44
C ASP A 47 7.42 14.74 2.40
N ALA A 48 7.36 14.15 1.22
CA ALA A 48 7.73 12.77 1.00
C ALA A 48 8.54 12.60 -0.28
N TYR A 49 9.60 11.81 -0.20
CA TYR A 49 10.53 11.58 -1.29
C TYR A 49 10.83 10.09 -1.47
N LEU A 50 10.99 9.66 -2.72
CA LEU A 50 11.57 8.38 -3.08
C LEU A 50 13.01 8.59 -3.52
N ARG A 51 13.96 8.05 -2.78
CA ARG A 51 15.35 7.95 -3.21
C ARG A 51 15.60 6.62 -3.91
N HIS A 52 16.23 6.67 -5.07
CA HIS A 52 16.67 5.51 -5.87
C HIS A 52 18.04 5.82 -6.52
N PRO A 53 18.72 4.85 -7.18
CA PRO A 53 20.05 5.10 -7.76
C PRO A 53 20.10 6.24 -8.79
N GLY A 54 18.97 6.52 -9.43
CA GLY A 54 18.82 7.55 -10.46
C GLY A 54 18.61 8.96 -9.91
N GLY A 55 18.30 9.11 -8.62
CA GLY A 55 17.99 10.41 -8.04
C GLY A 55 17.00 10.34 -6.87
N VAL A 56 16.30 11.45 -6.67
CA VAL A 56 15.26 11.63 -5.67
C VAL A 56 14.03 12.17 -6.41
N GLU A 57 12.88 11.55 -6.15
CA GLU A 57 11.59 11.95 -6.74
C GLU A 57 10.64 12.37 -5.62
N ASP A 58 9.92 13.47 -5.82
CA ASP A 58 8.89 13.93 -4.90
C ASP A 58 7.66 13.02 -4.99
N ILE A 59 7.01 12.76 -3.86
CA ILE A 59 5.81 11.92 -3.78
C ILE A 59 4.64 12.78 -3.32
N GLU A 60 3.86 13.27 -4.29
CA GLU A 60 2.62 13.96 -4.00
C GLU A 60 1.55 13.01 -3.44
N GLY A 61 0.75 13.52 -2.50
CA GLY A 61 -0.42 12.82 -1.97
C GLY A 61 -0.17 12.02 -0.69
N LEU A 62 1.01 12.16 -0.08
CA LEU A 62 1.28 11.71 1.28
C LEU A 62 1.22 12.82 2.32
N ASP A 63 1.11 14.07 1.86
CA ASP A 63 1.08 15.27 2.70
C ASP A 63 -0.09 15.25 3.68
N GLY A 64 0.18 15.62 4.92
CA GLY A 64 -0.78 15.63 6.01
C GLY A 64 -1.12 14.24 6.59
N LEU A 65 -0.63 13.14 6.00
CA LEU A 65 -0.86 11.79 6.52
C LEU A 65 0.04 11.48 7.73
N LEU A 66 -0.36 10.45 8.49
CA LEU A 66 0.42 9.87 9.58
C LEU A 66 1.07 8.56 9.12
N PHE A 67 2.38 8.42 9.27
CA PHE A 67 3.10 7.18 9.00
C PHE A 67 2.94 6.17 10.15
N ALA A 68 2.45 4.97 9.85
CA ALA A 68 2.14 3.90 10.81
C ALA A 68 3.07 2.68 10.73
N GLY A 69 4.06 2.68 9.82
CA GLY A 69 5.09 1.64 9.72
C GLY A 69 5.02 0.78 8.45
N THR A 70 5.92 -0.21 8.37
CA THR A 70 5.99 -1.16 7.25
C THR A 70 5.03 -2.33 7.47
N LYS A 71 4.25 -2.71 6.44
CA LYS A 71 3.31 -3.84 6.50
C LYS A 71 3.88 -5.12 5.92
N ARG A 72 4.46 -5.07 4.72
CA ARG A 72 4.92 -6.28 3.99
C ARG A 72 6.09 -6.00 3.08
N VAL A 73 6.99 -6.98 2.95
CA VAL A 73 7.99 -7.07 1.88
C VAL A 73 7.86 -8.46 1.25
N ALA A 74 7.74 -8.52 -0.07
CA ALA A 74 7.76 -9.75 -0.88
C ALA A 74 8.72 -9.55 -2.06
N ARG A 75 9.21 -10.66 -2.60
CA ARG A 75 10.30 -10.68 -3.58
C ARG A 75 10.06 -11.66 -4.73
N PRO A 76 9.12 -11.34 -5.65
CA PRO A 76 8.74 -12.21 -6.77
C PRO A 76 9.80 -12.20 -7.89
N PHE A 77 9.64 -13.08 -8.88
CA PHE A 77 10.35 -13.08 -10.16
C PHE A 77 9.38 -12.62 -11.26
N ALA A 78 9.06 -11.33 -11.28
CA ALA A 78 7.93 -10.81 -12.05
C ALA A 78 8.24 -10.56 -13.52
N ASP A 79 9.50 -10.26 -13.88
CA ASP A 79 9.91 -10.07 -15.27
C ASP A 79 10.47 -11.36 -15.93
N GLY A 80 10.40 -12.49 -15.22
CA GLY A 80 10.84 -13.81 -15.68
C GLY A 80 12.35 -14.00 -15.64
N ASP A 81 13.09 -13.12 -14.97
CA ASP A 81 14.52 -13.24 -14.77
C ASP A 81 14.88 -14.08 -13.53
N ARG A 82 16.16 -14.03 -13.14
CA ARG A 82 16.68 -14.73 -11.94
C ARG A 82 16.94 -13.79 -10.77
N GLU A 83 16.69 -12.50 -10.95
CA GLU A 83 16.81 -11.50 -9.92
C GLU A 83 15.46 -11.32 -9.23
N ARG A 84 15.50 -10.90 -7.97
CA ARG A 84 14.26 -10.73 -7.22
C ARG A 84 13.75 -9.31 -7.38
N ASP A 85 12.50 -9.18 -7.75
CA ASP A 85 11.78 -7.92 -7.79
C ASP A 85 11.25 -7.54 -6.41
N LEU A 86 10.75 -6.31 -6.28
CA LEU A 86 10.25 -5.79 -5.02
C LEU A 86 8.75 -5.62 -5.04
N VAL A 87 8.08 -6.13 -4.00
CA VAL A 87 6.75 -5.69 -3.59
C VAL A 87 6.81 -5.31 -2.12
N TRP A 88 6.80 -4.01 -1.83
CA TRP A 88 6.89 -3.46 -0.49
C TRP A 88 5.65 -2.62 -0.20
N SER A 89 5.09 -2.73 1.01
CA SER A 89 3.97 -1.89 1.41
C SER A 89 4.15 -1.25 2.78
N LEU A 90 3.72 0.00 2.88
CA LEU A 90 3.79 0.84 4.07
C LEU A 90 2.40 1.35 4.43
N ARG A 91 2.11 1.47 5.72
CA ARG A 91 0.82 1.88 6.24
C ARG A 91 0.81 3.35 6.63
N PHE A 92 -0.24 4.04 6.22
CA PHE A 92 -0.52 5.42 6.56
C PHE A 92 -1.94 5.57 7.10
N ARG A 93 -2.19 6.68 7.80
CA ARG A 93 -3.52 7.07 8.25
C ARG A 93 -3.77 8.52 7.89
N ASN A 94 -4.92 8.82 7.30
CA ASN A 94 -5.40 10.17 7.11
C ASN A 94 -6.06 10.65 8.42
N PRO A 95 -5.49 11.64 9.12
CA PRO A 95 -6.06 12.13 10.38
C PRO A 95 -7.35 12.94 10.18
N ALA A 96 -7.60 13.48 8.98
CA ALA A 96 -8.79 14.28 8.69
C ALA A 96 -10.01 13.40 8.43
N THR A 97 -9.85 12.31 7.69
CA THR A 97 -10.95 11.38 7.35
C THR A 97 -11.00 10.14 8.26
N GLY A 98 -9.89 9.83 8.94
CA GLY A 98 -9.74 8.60 9.72
C GLY A 98 -9.38 7.37 8.88
N GLU A 99 -9.30 7.50 7.56
CA GLU A 99 -9.01 6.41 6.62
C GLU A 99 -7.58 5.87 6.80
N ASN A 100 -7.41 4.56 6.61
CA ASN A 100 -6.08 3.97 6.53
C ASN A 100 -5.74 3.72 5.06
N LEU A 101 -4.46 3.88 4.72
CA LEU A 101 -3.95 3.75 3.37
C LEU A 101 -2.73 2.83 3.37
N LEU A 102 -2.49 2.16 2.26
CA LEU A 102 -1.25 1.45 1.94
C LEU A 102 -0.59 2.13 0.76
N LEU A 103 0.66 2.55 0.95
CA LEU A 103 1.56 2.83 -0.16
C LEU A 103 2.22 1.52 -0.57
N TRP A 104 2.07 1.13 -1.82
CA TRP A 104 2.74 0.01 -2.46
C TRP A 104 3.90 0.54 -3.28
N VAL A 105 5.10 0.15 -2.91
CA VAL A 105 6.34 0.40 -3.65
C VAL A 105 6.70 -0.90 -4.35
N THR A 106 6.61 -0.90 -5.68
CA THR A 106 6.96 -2.05 -6.50
C THR A 106 8.10 -1.70 -7.44
N ALA A 107 8.99 -2.65 -7.71
CA ALA A 107 10.14 -2.39 -8.57
C ALA A 107 10.62 -3.67 -9.25
N LEU A 108 10.96 -3.54 -10.53
CA LEU A 108 11.66 -4.56 -11.31
C LEU A 108 13.15 -4.28 -11.25
N SER A 109 13.89 -5.27 -10.76
CA SER A 109 15.33 -5.17 -10.50
C SER A 109 16.12 -4.98 -11.80
N THR A 110 15.90 -5.84 -12.80
CA THR A 110 16.65 -5.79 -14.06
C THR A 110 16.26 -4.62 -14.94
N LEU A 111 14.95 -4.31 -15.06
CA LEU A 111 14.50 -3.15 -15.83
C LEU A 111 14.80 -1.82 -15.15
N SER A 112 15.21 -1.84 -13.88
CA SER A 112 15.52 -0.64 -13.09
C SER A 112 14.39 0.39 -13.13
N GLN A 113 13.16 -0.11 -12.97
CA GLN A 113 11.91 0.62 -13.05
C GLN A 113 11.00 0.23 -11.88
N GLY A 114 10.17 1.15 -11.41
CA GLY A 114 9.22 0.88 -10.35
C GLY A 114 8.02 1.82 -10.33
N TRP A 115 7.09 1.52 -9.42
CA TRP A 115 5.82 2.21 -9.26
C TRP A 115 5.48 2.40 -7.79
N LEU A 116 4.88 3.55 -7.50
CA LEU A 116 4.24 3.87 -6.22
C LEU A 116 2.74 3.97 -6.44
N ASP A 117 1.98 3.10 -5.78
CA ASP A 117 0.53 3.07 -5.83
C ASP A 117 -0.06 3.20 -4.43
N LEU A 118 -1.06 4.05 -4.26
CA LEU A 118 -1.77 4.26 -3.01
C LEU A 118 -3.12 3.54 -3.07
N ALA A 119 -3.43 2.76 -2.04
CA ALA A 119 -4.69 2.02 -1.94
C ALA A 119 -5.32 2.18 -0.55
N PRO A 120 -6.66 2.33 -0.46
CA PRO A 120 -7.32 2.34 0.83
C PRO A 120 -7.23 0.98 1.51
N THR A 121 -7.20 0.99 2.84
CA THR A 121 -7.23 -0.22 3.66
C THR A 121 -8.05 0.01 4.92
N ALA A 122 -8.65 -1.05 5.45
CA ALA A 122 -9.37 -1.01 6.71
C ALA A 122 -9.17 -2.34 7.44
N PRO A 123 -9.37 -2.38 8.78
CA PRO A 123 -9.48 -3.65 9.48
C PRO A 123 -10.66 -4.46 8.92
N THR A 124 -10.42 -5.73 8.67
CA THR A 124 -11.41 -6.68 8.14
C THR A 124 -11.31 -8.02 8.87
N ALA A 125 -12.28 -8.90 8.68
CA ALA A 125 -12.27 -10.22 9.30
C ALA A 125 -11.03 -11.05 8.88
N TRP A 126 -10.43 -10.73 7.73
CA TRP A 126 -9.16 -11.32 7.28
C TRP A 126 -8.00 -11.12 8.25
N ASP A 127 -8.01 -10.06 9.06
CA ASP A 127 -6.94 -9.78 10.03
C ASP A 127 -6.97 -10.71 11.25
N THR A 128 -8.12 -11.34 11.53
CA THR A 128 -8.31 -12.20 12.71
C THR A 128 -8.31 -13.69 12.40
N VAL A 129 -8.41 -14.05 11.13
CA VAL A 129 -8.59 -15.44 10.71
C VAL A 129 -7.23 -16.12 10.52
N PRO A 130 -7.00 -17.32 11.10
CA PRO A 130 -5.73 -18.02 10.96
C PRO A 130 -5.55 -18.65 9.57
N TYR A 131 -6.63 -18.80 8.81
CA TYR A 131 -6.60 -19.30 7.44
C TYR A 131 -5.82 -18.34 6.53
N ARG A 132 -4.84 -18.89 5.80
CA ARG A 132 -4.08 -18.17 4.79
C ARG A 132 -4.37 -18.78 3.43
N VAL A 133 -4.83 -17.94 2.52
CA VAL A 133 -4.92 -18.28 1.10
C VAL A 133 -3.50 -18.58 0.60
N SER A 134 -3.31 -19.75 0.00
CA SER A 134 -2.04 -20.08 -0.66
C SER A 134 -1.96 -19.33 -1.97
N VAL A 135 -0.87 -18.58 -2.15
CA VAL A 135 -0.66 -17.70 -3.30
C VAL A 135 0.67 -18.09 -3.94
N PRO A 136 0.72 -18.25 -5.28
CA PRO A 136 1.97 -18.47 -5.99
C PRO A 136 3.05 -17.44 -5.64
N PRO A 137 4.34 -17.78 -5.69
CA PRO A 137 5.43 -16.90 -5.26
C PRO A 137 5.45 -15.52 -5.93
N ASP A 138 4.99 -15.46 -7.19
CA ASP A 138 5.03 -14.25 -8.01
C ASP A 138 3.78 -13.37 -7.87
N LEU A 139 2.80 -13.84 -7.11
CA LEU A 139 1.53 -13.16 -6.89
C LEU A 139 1.43 -12.62 -5.45
N PHE A 140 0.57 -11.61 -5.29
CA PHE A 140 0.30 -11.04 -3.98
C PHE A 140 -1.16 -10.60 -3.83
N LEU A 141 -1.66 -10.60 -2.61
CA LEU A 141 -3.03 -10.20 -2.31
C LEU A 141 -3.12 -8.73 -1.95
N SER A 142 -4.13 -8.07 -2.51
CA SER A 142 -4.65 -6.78 -2.06
C SER A 142 -6.05 -6.98 -1.49
N ILE A 143 -6.20 -6.72 -0.19
CA ILE A 143 -7.47 -6.87 0.52
C ILE A 143 -8.19 -5.53 0.52
N SER A 144 -9.38 -5.49 -0.08
CA SER A 144 -10.25 -4.32 -0.12
C SER A 144 -10.62 -3.89 1.31
N PRO A 145 -10.84 -2.58 1.58
CA PRO A 145 -11.41 -2.14 2.86
C PRO A 145 -12.86 -2.61 3.08
N SER A 146 -13.55 -3.04 2.02
CA SER A 146 -14.98 -3.39 2.05
C SER A 146 -15.36 -4.47 1.05
N VAL A 147 -16.51 -5.10 1.25
CA VAL A 147 -17.22 -5.86 0.22
C VAL A 147 -17.80 -4.86 -0.79
N PRO A 148 -17.79 -5.16 -2.11
CA PRO A 148 -18.29 -4.23 -3.11
C PRO A 148 -19.75 -3.84 -2.85
N GLY A 149 -20.08 -2.63 -3.28
CA GLY A 149 -21.46 -2.16 -3.38
C GLY A 149 -22.16 -2.85 -4.55
N TYR A 150 -22.66 -4.06 -4.33
CA TYR A 150 -23.35 -4.82 -5.37
C TYR A 150 -24.72 -4.22 -5.67
N GLY A 151 -25.01 -3.98 -6.96
CA GLY A 151 -26.21 -3.27 -7.40
C GLY A 151 -26.24 -1.84 -6.85
N ASP A 152 -27.39 -1.43 -6.29
CA ASP A 152 -27.57 -0.08 -5.73
C ASP A 152 -27.15 0.04 -4.25
N THR A 153 -26.41 -0.95 -3.73
CA THR A 153 -25.99 -0.96 -2.32
C THR A 153 -24.65 -0.24 -2.13
N GLN A 154 -24.48 0.44 -0.99
CA GLN A 154 -23.18 1.03 -0.63
C GLN A 154 -22.17 -0.07 -0.26
N PRO A 155 -20.86 0.11 -0.50
CA PRO A 155 -19.83 -0.80 -0.01
C PRO A 155 -19.91 -0.97 1.51
N MET A 156 -19.58 -2.16 2.01
CA MET A 156 -19.66 -2.49 3.45
C MET A 156 -18.32 -2.99 3.95
N GLY A 157 -17.72 -2.24 4.88
CA GLY A 157 -16.47 -2.62 5.55
C GLY A 157 -16.66 -2.80 7.06
N GLY A 158 -15.59 -3.23 7.73
CA GLY A 158 -15.58 -3.40 9.18
C GLY A 158 -14.78 -4.64 9.59
N LYS A 159 -14.34 -4.64 10.85
CA LYS A 159 -13.51 -5.72 11.43
C LYS A 159 -14.16 -7.10 11.38
N ASP A 160 -15.48 -7.17 11.32
CA ASP A 160 -16.25 -8.41 11.32
C ASP A 160 -16.73 -8.79 9.90
N VAL A 161 -16.29 -8.04 8.88
CA VAL A 161 -16.68 -8.25 7.48
C VAL A 161 -15.51 -8.85 6.70
N PHE A 162 -15.75 -9.95 5.98
CA PHE A 162 -14.82 -10.49 4.99
C PHE A 162 -14.94 -9.71 3.69
N SER A 163 -14.00 -8.80 3.45
CA SER A 163 -13.99 -7.95 2.25
C SER A 163 -13.47 -8.69 1.01
N PHE A 164 -13.60 -8.03 -0.15
CA PHE A 164 -13.10 -8.56 -1.41
C PHE A 164 -11.57 -8.69 -1.42
N VAL A 165 -11.06 -9.78 -1.98
CA VAL A 165 -9.63 -10.03 -2.15
C VAL A 165 -9.30 -9.98 -3.63
N TYR A 166 -8.37 -9.09 -3.98
CA TYR A 166 -7.80 -9.01 -5.32
C TYR A 166 -6.45 -9.72 -5.35
N VAL A 167 -6.27 -10.59 -6.33
CA VAL A 167 -4.97 -11.19 -6.65
C VAL A 167 -4.26 -10.29 -7.63
N MET A 168 -3.03 -9.93 -7.28
CA MET A 168 -2.19 -9.00 -8.01
C MET A 168 -0.94 -9.70 -8.52
N GLU A 169 -0.50 -9.30 -9.69
CA GLU A 169 0.79 -9.65 -10.30
C GLU A 169 1.59 -8.37 -10.50
N LEU A 170 2.91 -8.44 -10.31
CA LEU A 170 3.79 -7.37 -10.75
C LEU A 170 4.18 -7.65 -12.20
N THR A 171 3.90 -6.71 -13.10
CA THR A 171 4.23 -6.84 -14.53
C THR A 171 5.22 -5.75 -14.95
N LYS A 172 5.65 -5.79 -16.21
CA LYS A 172 6.51 -4.76 -16.82
C LYS A 172 5.88 -3.36 -16.86
N ASP A 173 4.55 -3.27 -16.74
CA ASP A 173 3.79 -2.02 -16.70
C ASP A 173 3.34 -1.64 -15.28
N GLY A 174 3.77 -2.43 -14.29
CA GLY A 174 3.50 -2.26 -12.87
C GLY A 174 2.53 -3.30 -12.31
N PRO A 175 2.11 -3.12 -11.04
CA PRO A 175 1.20 -4.04 -10.38
C PRO A 175 -0.18 -4.00 -11.04
N THR A 176 -0.73 -5.16 -11.34
CA THR A 176 -2.02 -5.30 -12.00
C THR A 176 -2.87 -6.38 -11.34
N PHE A 177 -4.18 -6.20 -11.41
CA PHE A 177 -5.13 -7.24 -11.02
C PHE A 177 -5.15 -8.33 -12.08
N ILE A 178 -5.10 -9.59 -11.65
CA ILE A 178 -5.16 -10.75 -12.55
C ILE A 178 -6.25 -11.74 -12.15
N LEU A 179 -6.65 -12.54 -13.13
CA LEU A 179 -7.48 -13.72 -12.92
C LEU A 179 -6.54 -14.88 -12.56
N ALA A 180 -6.56 -15.32 -11.30
CA ALA A 180 -5.74 -16.44 -10.80
C ALA A 180 -6.65 -17.59 -10.32
N PRO A 181 -7.21 -18.40 -11.23
CA PRO A 181 -8.30 -19.33 -10.94
C PRO A 181 -8.07 -20.23 -9.71
N GLU A 182 -6.85 -20.74 -9.54
CA GLU A 182 -6.43 -21.60 -8.43
C GLU A 182 -6.47 -20.90 -7.07
N VAL A 183 -6.21 -19.59 -7.03
CA VAL A 183 -6.33 -18.78 -5.81
C VAL A 183 -7.80 -18.52 -5.49
N TYR A 184 -8.61 -18.18 -6.50
CA TYR A 184 -10.03 -17.92 -6.30
C TYR A 184 -10.84 -19.18 -5.95
N ARG A 185 -10.42 -20.37 -6.38
CA ARG A 185 -11.01 -21.63 -5.90
C ARG A 185 -10.88 -21.82 -4.38
N GLN A 186 -9.81 -21.32 -3.77
CA GLN A 186 -9.66 -21.35 -2.31
C GLN A 186 -10.62 -20.34 -1.64
N LEU A 187 -10.74 -19.14 -2.22
CA LEU A 187 -11.67 -18.10 -1.75
C LEU A 187 -13.15 -18.51 -1.90
N LEU A 188 -13.48 -19.31 -2.91
CA LEU A 188 -14.80 -19.90 -3.10
C LEU A 188 -15.21 -20.79 -1.93
N LEU A 189 -14.32 -21.67 -1.48
CA LEU A 189 -14.60 -22.56 -0.34
C LEU A 189 -14.94 -21.74 0.92
N LEU A 190 -14.22 -20.65 1.15
CA LEU A 190 -14.48 -19.75 2.27
C LEU A 190 -15.80 -19.02 2.12
N THR A 191 -16.04 -18.37 0.98
CA THR A 191 -17.27 -17.60 0.75
C THR A 191 -18.53 -18.48 0.76
N ASN A 192 -18.39 -19.75 0.38
CA ASN A 192 -19.43 -20.75 0.52
C ASN A 192 -19.81 -21.02 1.99
N LEU A 193 -18.82 -21.05 2.90
CA LEU A 193 -19.09 -21.14 4.33
C LEU A 193 -19.70 -19.85 4.88
N LEU A 194 -19.19 -18.69 4.46
CA LEU A 194 -19.68 -17.38 4.90
C LEU A 194 -21.16 -17.19 4.52
N ARG A 195 -21.54 -17.43 3.27
CA ARG A 195 -22.94 -17.29 2.83
C ARG A 195 -23.89 -18.26 3.54
N ALA A 196 -23.42 -19.43 3.95
CA ALA A 196 -24.23 -20.41 4.67
C ALA A 196 -24.37 -20.08 6.17
N GLY A 197 -23.33 -19.52 6.78
CA GLY A 197 -23.26 -19.23 8.21
C GLY A 197 -23.63 -17.80 8.62
N GLU A 198 -23.70 -16.84 7.69
CA GLU A 198 -23.93 -15.43 8.00
C GLU A 198 -25.35 -15.16 8.51
N PRO A 199 -25.57 -14.77 9.78
CA PRO A 199 -26.90 -14.52 10.31
C PRO A 199 -27.57 -13.25 9.75
N ASP A 200 -26.82 -12.20 9.40
CA ASP A 200 -27.36 -10.96 8.86
C ASP A 200 -27.79 -11.14 7.40
N PRO A 201 -29.10 -11.04 7.06
CA PRO A 201 -29.57 -11.18 5.69
C PRO A 201 -28.92 -10.18 4.72
N ALA A 202 -28.63 -8.96 5.17
CA ALA A 202 -28.05 -7.92 4.32
C ALA A 202 -26.60 -8.25 3.94
N LEU A 203 -25.81 -8.73 4.90
CA LEU A 203 -24.43 -9.18 4.66
C LEU A 203 -24.41 -10.50 3.89
N ARG A 204 -25.34 -11.42 4.16
CA ARG A 204 -25.48 -12.70 3.45
C ARG A 204 -25.66 -12.50 1.94
N VAL A 205 -26.55 -11.58 1.52
CA VAL A 205 -26.76 -11.27 0.10
C VAL A 205 -25.47 -10.79 -0.57
N ARG A 206 -24.65 -10.01 0.13
CA ARG A 206 -23.37 -9.53 -0.38
C ARG A 206 -22.34 -10.64 -0.49
N TYR A 207 -22.31 -11.58 0.47
CA TYR A 207 -21.46 -12.76 0.38
C TYR A 207 -21.89 -13.71 -0.74
N VAL A 208 -23.18 -13.79 -1.07
CA VAL A 208 -23.65 -14.50 -2.27
C VAL A 208 -23.09 -13.83 -3.52
N ALA A 209 -23.25 -12.51 -3.69
CA ALA A 209 -22.72 -11.80 -4.86
C ALA A 209 -21.17 -11.88 -4.95
N MET A 210 -20.47 -11.80 -3.83
CA MET A 210 -19.02 -11.98 -3.77
C MET A 210 -18.59 -13.41 -4.12
N HIS A 211 -19.35 -14.41 -3.67
CA HIS A 211 -19.15 -15.81 -4.07
C HIS A 211 -19.30 -15.97 -5.58
N ASP A 212 -20.33 -15.39 -6.18
CA ASP A 212 -20.58 -15.46 -7.62
C ASP A 212 -19.43 -14.80 -8.43
N ASP A 213 -18.87 -13.70 -7.94
CA ASP A 213 -17.68 -13.09 -8.54
C ASP A 213 -16.44 -13.98 -8.43
N TYR A 214 -16.20 -14.59 -7.27
CA TYR A 214 -15.11 -15.55 -7.13
C TYR A 214 -15.33 -16.80 -7.99
N GLU A 215 -16.58 -17.21 -8.23
CA GLU A 215 -16.92 -18.33 -9.11
C GLU A 215 -16.57 -18.02 -10.56
N ARG A 216 -16.97 -16.83 -11.02
CA ARG A 216 -16.60 -16.32 -12.34
C ARG A 216 -15.09 -16.28 -12.52
N ILE A 217 -14.35 -15.70 -11.57
CA ILE A 217 -12.90 -15.61 -11.66
C ILE A 217 -12.23 -16.99 -11.62
N ALA A 218 -12.71 -17.91 -10.78
CA ALA A 218 -12.25 -19.30 -10.75
C ALA A 218 -12.53 -20.05 -12.06
N GLY A 219 -13.54 -19.61 -12.82
CA GLY A 219 -13.85 -20.05 -14.18
C GLY A 219 -13.08 -19.31 -15.28
N GLY A 220 -12.18 -18.38 -14.93
CA GLY A 220 -11.38 -17.59 -15.89
C GLY A 220 -12.13 -16.40 -16.49
N GLN A 221 -13.24 -15.98 -15.91
CA GLN A 221 -14.05 -14.85 -16.35
C GLN A 221 -13.77 -13.61 -15.49
N MET A 222 -13.96 -12.43 -16.06
CA MET A 222 -13.91 -11.18 -15.30
C MET A 222 -15.00 -11.18 -14.22
N PRO A 223 -14.75 -10.56 -13.05
CA PRO A 223 -15.80 -10.34 -12.05
C PRO A 223 -16.85 -9.33 -12.55
N SER A 224 -17.87 -9.10 -11.75
CA SER A 224 -18.87 -8.06 -11.94
C SER A 224 -18.24 -6.68 -12.06
N ARG A 225 -18.98 -5.76 -12.69
CA ARG A 225 -18.59 -4.34 -12.76
C ARG A 225 -18.41 -3.76 -11.35
N ASP A 226 -19.26 -4.13 -10.41
CA ASP A 226 -19.23 -3.59 -9.05
C ASP A 226 -17.93 -3.98 -8.32
N ALA A 227 -17.48 -5.23 -8.47
CA ALA A 227 -16.18 -5.66 -7.96
C ALA A 227 -15.00 -4.98 -8.65
N VAL A 228 -15.08 -4.71 -9.95
CA VAL A 228 -14.03 -3.93 -10.65
C VAL A 228 -13.99 -2.48 -10.13
N MET A 229 -15.14 -1.83 -9.99
CA MET A 229 -15.23 -0.45 -9.51
C MET A 229 -14.82 -0.29 -8.04
N ASN A 230 -14.91 -1.36 -7.25
CA ASN A 230 -14.43 -1.37 -5.87
C ASN A 230 -12.88 -1.40 -5.77
N PHE A 231 -12.17 -1.77 -6.83
CA PHE A 231 -10.70 -1.71 -6.87
C PHE A 231 -10.23 -0.26 -7.00
N SER A 232 -9.49 0.23 -6.00
CA SER A 232 -9.26 1.67 -5.78
C SER A 232 -7.77 2.03 -5.62
N TRP A 233 -6.91 1.38 -6.39
CA TRP A 233 -5.49 1.77 -6.45
C TRP A 233 -5.32 3.03 -7.28
N LYS A 234 -4.55 3.99 -6.75
CA LYS A 234 -4.16 5.23 -7.42
C LYS A 234 -2.64 5.26 -7.58
N ARG A 235 -2.17 5.31 -8.83
CA ARG A 235 -0.75 5.53 -9.11
C ARG A 235 -0.35 6.94 -8.71
N LEU A 236 0.68 7.05 -7.87
CA LEU A 236 1.30 8.32 -7.48
C LEU A 236 2.50 8.63 -8.38
N LEU A 237 3.35 7.64 -8.63
CA LEU A 237 4.59 7.81 -9.37
C LEU A 237 4.97 6.54 -10.13
N SER A 238 5.56 6.73 -11.31
CA SER A 238 6.38 5.72 -12.00
C SER A 238 7.80 6.27 -12.06
N PHE A 239 8.80 5.46 -11.73
CA PHE A 239 10.20 5.91 -11.67
C PHE A 239 11.13 4.92 -12.36
N GLN A 240 12.25 5.42 -12.86
CA GLN A 240 13.28 4.63 -13.53
C GLN A 240 14.66 5.16 -13.13
N TRP A 241 15.62 4.27 -12.88
CA TRP A 241 16.95 4.67 -12.41
C TRP A 241 18.12 4.30 -13.33
N GLY A 242 17.82 3.74 -14.50
CA GLY A 242 18.83 3.31 -15.46
C GLY A 242 19.74 2.18 -14.94
N PRO A 243 20.60 1.61 -15.80
CA PRO A 243 21.54 0.58 -15.35
C PRO A 243 22.45 1.14 -14.26
N VAL A 244 22.60 0.40 -13.16
CA VAL A 244 23.58 0.72 -12.11
C VAL A 244 24.96 0.79 -12.76
N ARG A 245 25.47 1.99 -13.06
CA ARG A 245 26.85 2.12 -13.52
C ARG A 245 27.74 1.68 -12.36
N PRO A 246 28.60 0.66 -12.55
CA PRO A 246 29.59 0.34 -11.53
C PRO A 246 30.40 1.61 -11.28
N LEU A 247 30.57 1.96 -10.00
CA LEU A 247 31.45 3.05 -9.58
C LEU A 247 32.79 2.83 -10.28
N ARG A 248 33.17 3.76 -11.17
CA ARG A 248 34.53 3.79 -11.70
C ARG A 248 35.43 4.05 -10.51
N VAL A 249 36.06 3.00 -10.00
CA VAL A 249 37.24 3.16 -9.14
C VAL A 249 38.23 3.96 -10.00
N PRO A 250 38.65 5.16 -9.57
CA PRO A 250 39.70 5.86 -10.29
C PRO A 250 40.91 4.91 -10.29
N SER A 251 41.32 4.46 -11.48
CA SER A 251 42.64 3.90 -11.66
C SER A 251 43.62 5.03 -11.37
N GLY A 252 44.06 5.11 -10.11
CA GLY A 252 45.12 6.00 -9.71
C GLY A 252 46.41 5.66 -10.45
N PRO A 253 47.27 6.66 -10.70
CA PRO A 253 48.57 6.46 -11.32
C PRO A 253 49.50 5.59 -10.46
#